data_AF-A0A7J8PRX5-F1
#
_entry.id   AF-A0A7J8PRX5-F1
#
_cell.length_a   1.000
_cell.length_b   1.000
_cell.length_c   1.000
_cell.angle_alpha   90.00
_cell.angle_beta   90.00
_cell.angle_gamma   90.00
#
_symmetry.space_group_name_H-M   'P 1'
#
loop_
_entity.id
_entity.type
_entity.pdbx_description
1 polymer ?
#
loop_
_entity_poly.entity_id
_entity_poly.type
_entity_poly.pdbx_seq_one_letter_code
_entity_poly.pdbx_strand_id
1 'polypeptide(L)'
;SWREITKEIVKTPEQCGRLTFPISLKQPGPRESPIQCYIRRDRTSSTYLLFYGLVPSEGESDKLLLAARKVRRATCTDFVISLVADDFSRASNTYVGKLRSNFLGTKFTVCDSQPPCGSMIQSAARLSRRFHSKQVSPRLPACNYSIGTVTYELNLLRTRGPRRMHCILHSIPVSAIQEGGTAPTPSALPQSLDEQLSPLHSSKGKEPIVDTISPSILATPVFSPGSREPLALKNKAPRWHEQLQCW
;
A
#
# COMPACT_ATOMS: atom_id res chain seq x y z
N SER A 1 -25.27 10.79 -14.11
CA SER A 1 -24.43 9.92 -14.97
C SER A 1 -24.51 8.47 -14.51
N TRP A 2 -24.44 7.46 -15.39
CA TRP A 2 -24.49 6.02 -14.99
C TRP A 2 -23.42 5.64 -13.95
N ARG A 3 -22.29 6.38 -13.93
CA ARG A 3 -21.22 6.24 -12.92
C ARG A 3 -21.67 6.65 -11.52
N GLU A 4 -22.51 7.66 -11.39
CA GLU A 4 -23.01 8.12 -10.09
C GLU A 4 -24.03 7.13 -9.54
N ILE A 5 -24.95 6.67 -10.40
CA ILE A 5 -25.91 5.62 -10.07
C ILE A 5 -25.17 4.34 -9.63
N THR A 6 -24.11 3.96 -10.34
CA THR A 6 -23.29 2.82 -9.96
C THR A 6 -22.59 3.03 -8.62
N LYS A 7 -22.05 4.22 -8.34
CA LYS A 7 -21.44 4.53 -7.03
C LYS A 7 -22.46 4.49 -5.89
N GLU A 8 -23.70 4.88 -6.16
CA GLU A 8 -24.79 4.85 -5.18
C GLU A 8 -25.25 3.42 -4.87
N ILE A 9 -25.28 2.56 -5.90
CA ILE A 9 -25.68 1.15 -5.76
C ILE A 9 -24.56 0.30 -5.16
N VAL A 10 -23.31 0.61 -5.47
CA VAL A 10 -22.14 -0.19 -5.06
C VAL A 10 -21.73 0.19 -3.65
N LYS A 11 -22.15 -0.66 -2.71
CA LYS A 11 -21.73 -0.61 -1.30
C LYS A 11 -20.24 -0.92 -1.14
N THR A 12 -19.62 -0.38 -0.08
CA THR A 12 -18.23 -0.69 0.28
C THR A 12 -18.10 -2.16 0.72
N PRO A 13 -16.89 -2.75 0.68
CA PRO A 13 -16.66 -4.09 1.21
C PRO A 13 -17.03 -4.21 2.69
N GLU A 14 -16.84 -3.16 3.48
CA GLU A 14 -17.28 -3.10 4.88
C GLU A 14 -18.79 -3.35 5.03
N GLN A 15 -19.61 -2.83 4.10
CA GLN A 15 -21.07 -2.94 4.16
C GLN A 15 -21.63 -4.20 3.50
N CYS A 16 -20.98 -4.73 2.45
CA CYS A 16 -21.55 -5.83 1.66
C CYS A 16 -20.70 -7.10 1.60
N GLY A 17 -19.45 -7.06 2.07
CA GLY A 17 -18.52 -8.19 2.01
C GLY A 17 -18.06 -8.58 0.61
N ARG A 18 -18.36 -7.76 -0.41
CA ARG A 18 -18.02 -8.06 -1.81
C ARG A 18 -16.91 -7.15 -2.30
N LEU A 19 -15.96 -7.74 -3.02
CA LEU A 19 -14.92 -7.02 -3.75
C LEU A 19 -15.38 -6.83 -5.20
N THR A 20 -15.99 -5.69 -5.50
CA THR A 20 -16.61 -5.42 -6.79
C THR A 20 -15.66 -4.75 -7.77
N PHE A 21 -14.87 -3.76 -7.31
CA PHE A 21 -13.95 -2.98 -8.13
C PHE A 21 -12.53 -2.99 -7.57
N PRO A 22 -11.51 -2.60 -8.35
CA PRO A 22 -10.13 -2.51 -7.86
C PRO A 22 -9.97 -1.62 -6.61
N ILE A 23 -10.79 -0.57 -6.47
CA ILE A 23 -10.77 0.28 -5.27
C ILE A 23 -11.13 -0.48 -3.99
N SER A 24 -12.02 -1.49 -4.10
CA SER A 24 -12.45 -2.32 -2.98
C SER A 24 -11.28 -3.05 -2.31
N LEU A 25 -10.17 -3.29 -3.02
CA LEU A 25 -8.96 -3.92 -2.46
C LEU A 25 -8.20 -3.02 -1.48
N LYS A 26 -8.50 -1.73 -1.47
CA LYS A 26 -7.93 -0.74 -0.54
C LYS A 26 -8.92 -0.29 0.53
N GLN A 27 -10.14 -0.83 0.52
CA GLN A 27 -11.18 -0.48 1.49
C GLN A 27 -11.25 -1.53 2.61
N PRO A 28 -11.68 -1.16 3.82
CA PRO A 28 -11.87 -2.11 4.91
C PRO A 28 -12.88 -3.20 4.53
N GLY A 29 -12.65 -4.42 5.01
CA GLY A 29 -13.61 -5.53 4.90
C GLY A 29 -14.71 -5.45 5.98
N PRO A 30 -15.70 -6.37 5.94
CA PRO A 30 -16.73 -6.48 6.98
C PRO A 30 -16.14 -6.68 8.37
N ARG A 31 -16.86 -6.24 9.40
CA ARG A 31 -16.45 -6.39 10.80
C ARG A 31 -16.74 -7.78 11.35
N GLU A 32 -17.83 -8.39 10.89
CA GLU A 32 -18.41 -9.60 11.45
C GLU A 32 -18.00 -10.87 10.69
N SER A 33 -17.56 -10.73 9.44
CA SER A 33 -17.25 -11.87 8.58
C SER A 33 -15.96 -11.68 7.79
N PRO A 34 -15.15 -12.74 7.62
CA PRO A 34 -13.92 -12.66 6.87
C PRO A 34 -14.19 -12.67 5.36
N ILE A 35 -13.38 -11.93 4.61
CA ILE A 35 -13.23 -12.12 3.17
C ILE A 35 -12.23 -13.26 2.95
N GLN A 36 -12.70 -14.33 2.31
CA GLN A 36 -11.89 -15.53 2.06
C GLN A 36 -11.17 -15.43 0.72
N CYS A 37 -9.86 -15.63 0.76
CA CYS A 37 -8.96 -15.60 -0.39
C CYS A 37 -7.92 -16.70 -0.25
N TYR A 38 -7.33 -17.12 -1.38
CA TYR A 38 -6.20 -18.04 -1.39
C TYR A 38 -5.04 -17.48 -2.22
N ILE A 39 -3.81 -17.92 -1.93
CA ILE A 39 -2.60 -17.50 -2.65
C ILE A 39 -2.01 -18.69 -3.40
N ARG A 40 -1.88 -18.55 -4.72
CA ARG A 40 -1.11 -19.46 -5.57
C ARG A 40 0.28 -18.90 -5.79
N ARG A 41 1.30 -19.73 -5.59
CA ARG A 41 2.70 -19.36 -5.84
C ARG A 41 3.21 -20.04 -7.08
N ASP A 42 3.70 -19.26 -8.04
CA ASP A 42 4.54 -19.78 -9.12
C ASP A 42 6.01 -19.54 -8.78
N ARG A 43 6.74 -20.64 -8.58
CA ARG A 43 8.15 -20.62 -8.20
C ARG A 43 9.05 -20.23 -9.38
N THR A 44 8.64 -20.56 -10.61
CA THR A 44 9.42 -20.32 -11.83
C THR A 44 9.50 -18.83 -12.11
N SER A 45 8.36 -18.14 -12.12
CA SER A 45 8.31 -16.69 -12.31
C SER A 45 8.54 -15.89 -11.01
N SER A 46 8.69 -16.57 -9.86
CA SER A 46 8.74 -15.93 -8.53
C SER A 46 7.54 -15.01 -8.28
N THR A 47 6.36 -15.40 -8.76
CA THR A 47 5.11 -14.68 -8.61
C THR A 47 4.20 -15.31 -7.57
N TYR A 48 3.35 -14.48 -7.01
CA TYR A 48 2.33 -14.81 -6.03
C TYR A 48 1.03 -14.20 -6.52
N LEU A 49 -0.01 -15.01 -6.64
CA LEU A 49 -1.30 -14.61 -7.18
C LEU A 49 -2.34 -14.80 -6.08
N LEU A 50 -3.03 -13.72 -5.73
CA LEU A 50 -4.12 -13.70 -4.74
C LEU A 50 -5.45 -13.81 -5.48
N PHE A 51 -6.22 -14.84 -5.16
CA PHE A 51 -7.52 -15.10 -5.73
C PHE A 51 -8.62 -14.99 -4.67
N TYR A 52 -9.81 -14.57 -5.12
CA TYR A 52 -11.02 -14.57 -4.29
C TYR A 52 -11.60 -15.98 -4.19
N GLY A 53 -11.97 -16.40 -2.98
CA GLY A 53 -12.52 -17.74 -2.71
C GLY A 53 -11.67 -18.54 -1.72
N LEU A 54 -12.20 -19.70 -1.30
CA LEU A 54 -11.57 -20.59 -0.32
C LEU A 54 -10.51 -21.52 -0.94
N VAL A 55 -10.81 -22.06 -2.11
CA VAL A 55 -10.05 -23.11 -2.78
C VAL A 55 -10.08 -22.81 -4.28
N PRO A 56 -9.06 -23.20 -5.06
CA PRO A 56 -9.12 -23.10 -6.51
C PRO A 56 -10.37 -23.79 -7.07
N SER A 57 -11.09 -23.14 -7.99
CA SER A 57 -12.20 -23.78 -8.68
C SER A 57 -11.69 -24.71 -9.78
N GLU A 58 -12.34 -25.86 -9.94
CA GLU A 58 -11.90 -26.89 -10.91
C GLU A 58 -12.36 -26.61 -12.35
N GLY A 59 -13.23 -25.62 -12.58
CA GLY A 59 -13.84 -25.37 -13.89
C GLY A 59 -14.17 -23.91 -14.24
N GLU A 60 -14.02 -22.95 -13.32
CA GLU A 60 -14.22 -21.52 -13.60
C GLU A 60 -12.87 -20.79 -13.50
N SER A 61 -12.72 -19.66 -14.18
CA SER A 61 -11.52 -18.84 -13.99
C SER A 61 -11.62 -18.15 -12.62
N ASP A 62 -10.76 -18.57 -11.68
CA ASP A 62 -10.71 -17.92 -10.36
C ASP A 62 -10.47 -16.41 -10.48
N LYS A 63 -11.22 -15.63 -9.69
CA LYS A 63 -11.13 -14.17 -9.73
C LYS A 63 -9.82 -13.68 -9.11
N LEU A 64 -8.87 -13.30 -9.95
CA LEU A 64 -7.62 -12.68 -9.53
C LEU A 64 -7.90 -11.31 -8.88
N LEU A 65 -7.29 -11.08 -7.72
CA LEU A 65 -7.38 -9.82 -6.98
C LEU A 65 -6.07 -9.02 -7.09
N LEU A 66 -4.94 -9.66 -6.81
CA LEU A 66 -3.62 -9.05 -6.83
C LEU A 66 -2.58 -10.05 -7.32
N ALA A 67 -1.56 -9.56 -8.01
CA ALA A 67 -0.35 -10.29 -8.31
C ALA A 67 0.84 -9.60 -7.65
N ALA A 68 1.81 -10.37 -7.19
CA ALA A 68 3.07 -9.86 -6.68
C ALA A 68 4.26 -10.60 -7.28
N ARG A 69 5.26 -9.89 -7.78
CA ARG A 69 6.51 -10.48 -8.27
C ARG A 69 7.66 -10.17 -7.31
N LYS A 70 8.33 -11.21 -6.84
CA LYS A 70 9.53 -11.10 -5.99
C LYS A 70 10.75 -10.75 -6.85
N VAL A 71 11.40 -9.64 -6.50
CA VAL A 71 12.64 -9.14 -7.12
C VAL A 71 13.72 -9.09 -6.05
N ARG A 72 14.74 -9.95 -6.19
CA ARG A 72 15.89 -9.95 -5.28
C ARG A 72 16.88 -8.86 -5.67
N ARG A 73 17.37 -8.11 -4.69
CA ARG A 73 18.45 -7.14 -4.82
C ARG A 73 19.59 -7.52 -3.86
N ALA A 74 20.74 -6.87 -3.99
CA ALA A 74 21.90 -7.13 -3.14
C ALA A 74 21.59 -6.95 -1.63
N THR A 75 20.83 -5.90 -1.27
CA THR A 75 20.60 -5.51 0.12
C THR A 75 19.16 -5.74 0.61
N CYS A 76 18.25 -6.14 -0.27
CA CYS A 76 16.83 -6.29 0.05
C CYS A 76 16.09 -7.17 -0.97
N THR A 77 14.86 -7.54 -0.64
CA THR A 77 13.91 -8.11 -1.59
C THR A 77 12.74 -7.15 -1.74
N ASP A 78 12.40 -6.81 -2.98
CA ASP A 78 11.17 -6.12 -3.31
C ASP A 78 10.10 -7.14 -3.77
N PHE A 79 8.85 -6.89 -3.46
CA PHE A 79 7.69 -7.52 -4.09
C PHE A 79 6.85 -6.43 -4.70
N VAL A 80 6.85 -6.38 -6.03
CA VAL A 80 6.07 -5.41 -6.79
C VAL A 80 4.65 -5.93 -6.93
N ILE A 81 3.66 -5.16 -6.49
CA ILE A 81 2.24 -5.56 -6.42
C ILE A 81 1.46 -4.87 -7.54
N SER A 82 0.69 -5.65 -8.29
CA SER A 82 -0.10 -5.24 -9.45
C SER A 82 -1.51 -5.83 -9.40
N LEU A 83 -2.45 -5.21 -10.11
CA LEU A 83 -3.80 -5.74 -10.32
C LEU A 83 -3.84 -6.88 -11.36
N VAL A 84 -2.79 -7.02 -12.17
CA VAL A 84 -2.70 -8.02 -13.25
C VAL A 84 -1.45 -8.89 -13.09
N ALA A 85 -1.49 -10.12 -13.62
CA ALA A 85 -0.45 -11.13 -13.39
C ALA A 85 0.78 -11.01 -14.31
N ASP A 86 0.68 -10.26 -15.39
CA ASP A 86 1.66 -10.16 -16.47
C ASP A 86 2.46 -8.84 -16.46
N ASP A 87 1.89 -7.75 -15.92
CA ASP A 87 2.54 -6.44 -15.82
C ASP A 87 2.91 -6.06 -14.38
N PHE A 88 4.23 -5.92 -14.14
CA PHE A 88 4.82 -5.47 -12.89
C PHE A 88 5.62 -4.16 -13.05
N SER A 89 5.36 -3.39 -14.11
CA SER A 89 5.98 -2.10 -14.31
C SER A 89 5.47 -1.08 -13.30
N ARG A 90 6.39 -0.38 -12.62
CA ARG A 90 6.04 0.70 -11.69
C ARG A 90 5.42 1.93 -12.37
N ALA A 91 5.54 2.04 -13.68
CA ALA A 91 4.94 3.11 -14.47
C ALA A 91 3.55 2.73 -15.00
N SER A 92 3.10 1.48 -14.76
CA SER A 92 1.79 1.00 -15.19
C SER A 92 0.68 1.54 -14.30
N ASN A 93 -0.51 1.67 -14.87
CA ASN A 93 -1.73 2.02 -14.13
C ASN A 93 -2.25 0.85 -13.27
N THR A 94 -1.76 -0.37 -13.49
CA THR A 94 -2.08 -1.56 -12.70
C THR A 94 -1.21 -1.69 -11.45
N TYR A 95 -0.13 -0.90 -11.34
CA TYR A 95 0.75 -0.88 -10.18
C TYR A 95 0.02 -0.38 -8.93
N VAL A 96 -0.06 -1.23 -7.91
CA VAL A 96 -0.76 -0.91 -6.66
C VAL A 96 0.21 -0.42 -5.60
N GLY A 97 1.41 -1.01 -5.53
CA GLY A 97 2.36 -0.72 -4.48
C GLY A 97 3.49 -1.74 -4.40
N LYS A 98 4.19 -1.72 -3.27
CA LYS A 98 5.39 -2.55 -3.08
C LYS A 98 5.59 -2.96 -1.64
N LEU A 99 5.96 -4.22 -1.43
CA LEU A 99 6.52 -4.69 -0.16
C LEU A 99 8.04 -4.76 -0.28
N ARG A 100 8.78 -4.20 0.67
CA ARG A 100 10.25 -4.22 0.66
C ARG A 100 10.79 -4.79 1.95
N SER A 101 11.60 -5.84 1.86
CA SER A 101 12.30 -6.41 3.00
C SER A 101 13.59 -5.64 3.32
N ASN A 102 14.10 -5.79 4.54
CA ASN A 102 15.50 -5.57 4.84
C ASN A 102 16.37 -6.74 4.33
N PHE A 103 17.68 -6.63 4.49
CA PHE A 103 18.65 -7.65 4.07
C PHE A 103 18.38 -9.02 4.69
N LEU A 104 18.08 -9.06 5.99
CA LEU A 104 17.84 -10.30 6.74
C LEU A 104 16.44 -10.89 6.53
N GLY A 105 15.52 -10.17 5.87
CA GLY A 105 14.13 -10.60 5.73
C GLY A 105 13.36 -10.65 7.06
N THR A 106 13.72 -9.80 8.01
CA THR A 106 13.10 -9.69 9.33
C THR A 106 12.23 -8.44 9.48
N LYS A 107 12.42 -7.44 8.63
CA LYS A 107 11.60 -6.22 8.59
C LYS A 107 11.13 -6.00 7.17
N PHE A 108 9.84 -5.71 7.03
CA PHE A 108 9.21 -5.41 5.76
C PHE A 108 8.47 -4.09 5.86
N THR A 109 8.62 -3.25 4.84
CA THR A 109 7.90 -1.99 4.70
C THR A 109 6.89 -2.13 3.58
N VAL A 110 5.63 -1.81 3.88
CA VAL A 110 4.53 -1.78 2.91
C VAL A 110 4.44 -0.38 2.36
N CYS A 111 4.49 -0.25 1.04
CA CYS A 111 4.36 1.02 0.34
C CYS A 111 3.14 1.00 -0.58
N ASP A 112 2.33 2.05 -0.51
CA ASP A 112 1.27 2.33 -1.47
C ASP A 112 1.82 3.20 -2.63
N SER A 113 1.27 3.03 -3.82
CA SER A 113 1.44 3.91 -4.99
C SER A 113 0.77 5.28 -4.82
N GLN A 114 -0.21 5.39 -3.93
CA GLN A 114 -1.04 6.58 -3.73
C GLN A 114 -0.81 7.21 -2.36
N PRO A 115 -0.93 8.55 -2.25
CA PRO A 115 -0.83 9.23 -0.97
C PRO A 115 -1.97 8.81 -0.04
N PRO A 116 -1.74 8.75 1.29
CA PRO A 116 -2.80 8.58 2.26
C PRO A 116 -3.90 9.65 2.09
N CYS A 117 -5.16 9.22 2.16
CA CYS A 117 -6.31 10.12 2.03
C CYS A 117 -6.22 11.26 3.06
N GLY A 118 -6.26 12.51 2.58
CA GLY A 118 -6.21 13.71 3.44
C GLY A 118 -4.86 14.45 3.48
N SER A 119 -3.80 13.95 2.84
CA SER A 119 -2.59 14.76 2.65
C SER A 119 -2.80 15.73 1.49
N MET A 120 -3.18 16.98 1.79
CA MET A 120 -2.98 18.09 0.87
C MET A 120 -1.49 18.11 0.52
N ILE A 121 -1.16 17.81 -0.74
CA ILE A 121 0.23 17.76 -1.20
C ILE A 121 0.76 19.19 -1.16
N GLN A 122 1.44 19.59 -0.09
CA GLN A 122 2.49 20.58 -0.21
C GLN A 122 3.64 19.87 -0.93
N SER A 123 3.63 19.96 -2.26
CA SER A 123 4.77 19.53 -3.06
C SER A 123 5.91 20.47 -2.73
N ALA A 124 6.80 20.06 -1.83
CA ALA A 124 8.15 20.59 -1.76
C ALA A 124 8.84 20.19 -3.07
N ALA A 125 8.64 21.02 -4.11
CA ALA A 125 9.38 20.98 -5.35
C ALA A 125 10.86 21.17 -5.01
N ARG A 126 11.58 20.06 -4.80
CA ARG A 126 13.03 20.11 -4.69
C ARG A 126 13.57 20.49 -6.07
N LEU A 127 14.13 21.68 -6.12
CA LEU A 127 14.92 22.23 -7.22
C LEU A 127 15.97 21.21 -7.69
N SER A 128 15.67 20.53 -8.79
CA SER A 128 16.63 19.73 -9.53
C SER A 128 17.23 20.60 -10.63
N ARG A 129 18.55 20.76 -10.54
CA ARG A 129 19.52 21.37 -11.44
C ARG A 129 19.07 21.48 -12.91
N ARG A 130 19.30 22.67 -13.50
CA ARG A 130 19.26 22.95 -14.94
C ARG A 130 20.01 21.87 -15.74
N PHE A 131 19.27 21.05 -16.47
CA PHE A 131 19.76 20.38 -17.67
C PHE A 131 18.63 20.40 -18.69
N HIS A 132 18.85 21.14 -19.78
CA HIS A 132 17.93 21.29 -20.89
C HIS A 132 17.84 19.95 -21.62
N SER A 133 16.75 19.21 -21.41
CA SER A 133 16.35 18.14 -22.30
C SER A 133 14.87 18.31 -22.60
N LYS A 134 14.52 18.10 -23.86
CA LYS A 134 13.20 18.35 -24.45
C LYS A 134 12.10 17.82 -23.53
N GLN A 135 11.13 18.68 -23.27
CA GLN A 135 9.98 18.48 -22.39
C GLN A 135 9.15 17.27 -22.82
N VAL A 136 9.50 16.10 -22.30
CA VAL A 136 8.54 15.05 -21.97
C VAL A 136 8.36 15.16 -20.47
N SER A 137 7.13 15.35 -19.99
CA SER A 137 6.88 15.41 -18.56
C SER A 137 7.50 14.17 -17.92
N PRO A 138 8.48 14.30 -16.99
CA PRO A 138 8.93 13.14 -16.26
C PRO A 138 7.72 12.69 -15.45
N ARG A 139 7.08 11.59 -15.86
CA ARG A 139 6.09 10.92 -15.03
C ARG A 139 6.73 10.78 -13.65
N LEU A 140 6.12 11.44 -12.66
CA LEU A 140 6.63 11.56 -11.30
C LEU A 140 7.14 10.18 -10.82
N PRO A 141 8.31 10.10 -10.17
CA PRO A 141 8.81 8.82 -9.71
C PRO A 141 7.74 8.19 -8.83
N ALA A 142 7.22 7.01 -9.21
CA ALA A 142 6.11 6.33 -8.53
C ALA A 142 6.29 6.43 -7.01
N CYS A 143 5.57 7.38 -6.40
CA CYS A 143 5.72 7.78 -5.01
C CYS A 143 5.30 6.59 -4.16
N ASN A 144 6.26 5.98 -3.47
CA ASN A 144 6.02 4.84 -2.60
C ASN A 144 5.77 5.37 -1.19
N TYR A 145 4.50 5.62 -0.83
CA TYR A 145 4.12 6.10 0.49
C TYR A 145 4.16 4.94 1.47
N SER A 146 5.01 5.02 2.49
CA SER A 146 5.11 3.97 3.51
C SER A 146 3.85 3.95 4.39
N ILE A 147 3.00 2.95 4.20
CA ILE A 147 1.72 2.82 4.91
C ILE A 147 1.76 1.83 6.09
N GLY A 148 2.81 1.01 6.18
CA GLY A 148 2.93 0.06 7.28
C GLY A 148 4.27 -0.65 7.35
N THR A 149 4.50 -1.32 8.46
CA THR A 149 5.72 -2.08 8.73
C THR A 149 5.37 -3.40 9.39
N VAL A 150 5.99 -4.48 8.92
CA VAL A 150 5.92 -5.81 9.52
C VAL A 150 7.32 -6.18 10.01
N THR A 151 7.45 -6.57 11.28
CA THR A 151 8.71 -7.04 11.86
C THR A 151 8.54 -8.45 12.43
N TYR A 152 9.59 -9.25 12.28
CA TYR A 152 9.72 -10.58 12.84
C TYR A 152 10.86 -10.58 13.85
N GLU A 153 10.60 -11.08 15.05
CA GLU A 153 11.64 -11.31 16.04
C GLU A 153 12.55 -12.45 15.57
N LEU A 154 13.86 -12.25 15.75
CA LEU A 154 14.86 -13.26 15.44
C LEU A 154 14.95 -14.27 16.59
N ASN A 155 14.76 -15.55 16.29
CA ASN A 155 15.03 -16.62 17.24
C ASN A 155 16.55 -16.82 17.30
N LEU A 156 17.24 -16.13 18.23
CA LEU A 156 18.69 -16.24 18.41
C LEU A 156 19.12 -17.63 18.91
N LEU A 157 18.23 -18.33 19.63
CA LEU A 157 18.50 -19.61 20.28
C LEU A 157 17.69 -20.75 19.64
N ARG A 158 17.96 -21.06 18.36
CA ARG A 158 17.63 -22.33 17.64
C ARG A 158 16.29 -23.04 17.90
N THR A 159 15.27 -22.38 18.45
CA THR A 159 13.96 -22.99 18.66
C THR A 159 13.25 -23.07 17.31
N ARG A 160 13.01 -24.31 16.86
CA ARG A 160 12.09 -24.63 15.76
C ARG A 160 10.67 -24.26 16.22
N GLY A 161 10.37 -22.97 16.24
CA GLY A 161 9.12 -22.43 16.74
C GLY A 161 8.64 -21.22 15.93
N PRO A 162 7.34 -20.93 15.95
CA PRO A 162 6.77 -19.76 15.29
C PRO A 162 7.47 -18.47 15.73
N ARG A 163 7.82 -17.61 14.77
CA ARG A 163 8.41 -16.30 15.06
C ARG A 163 7.31 -15.34 15.52
N ARG A 164 7.63 -14.51 16.51
CA ARG A 164 6.78 -13.38 16.89
C ARG A 164 6.80 -12.33 15.77
N MET A 165 5.63 -11.83 15.42
CA MET A 165 5.38 -10.89 14.35
C MET A 165 4.64 -9.68 14.91
N HIS A 166 5.15 -8.49 14.61
CA HIS A 166 4.50 -7.22 14.90
C HIS A 166 4.18 -6.52 13.57
N CYS A 167 3.01 -5.93 13.47
CA CYS A 167 2.55 -5.19 12.30
C CYS A 167 2.03 -3.83 12.75
N ILE A 168 2.58 -2.75 12.19
CA ILE A 168 2.15 -1.38 12.45
C ILE A 168 1.58 -0.81 11.15
N LEU A 169 0.32 -0.37 11.19
CA LEU A 169 -0.38 0.26 10.08
C LEU A 169 -0.44 1.77 10.34
N HIS A 170 0.46 2.51 9.69
CA HIS A 170 0.69 3.95 9.97
C HIS A 170 -0.51 4.83 9.62
N SER A 171 -1.29 4.43 8.61
CA SER A 171 -2.43 5.19 8.12
C SER A 171 -3.76 4.80 8.77
N ILE A 172 -3.78 3.80 9.65
CA ILE A 172 -5.01 3.32 10.30
C ILE A 172 -4.90 3.59 11.80
N PRO A 173 -5.76 4.44 12.38
CA PRO A 173 -5.71 4.73 13.81
C PRO A 173 -6.29 3.58 14.64
N VAL A 174 -5.85 3.43 15.90
CA VAL A 174 -6.44 2.47 16.86
C VAL A 174 -7.95 2.69 17.04
N SER A 175 -8.43 3.93 16.94
CA SER A 175 -9.88 4.23 17.01
C SER A 175 -10.70 3.52 15.93
N ALA A 176 -10.09 3.09 14.82
CA ALA A 176 -10.82 2.43 13.72
C ALA A 176 -11.37 1.05 14.11
N ILE A 177 -10.74 0.36 15.07
CA ILE A 177 -11.17 -0.97 15.51
C ILE A 177 -12.16 -0.93 16.68
N GLN A 178 -12.40 0.23 17.28
CA GLN A 178 -13.37 0.41 18.36
C GLN A 178 -14.80 0.37 17.82
N GLU A 179 -15.78 0.19 18.71
CA GLU A 179 -17.20 0.25 18.37
C GLU A 179 -17.55 1.62 17.78
N GLY A 180 -18.22 1.64 16.63
CA GLY A 180 -18.49 2.88 15.86
C GLY A 180 -17.26 3.52 15.20
N GLY A 181 -16.07 2.92 15.29
CA GLY A 181 -14.87 3.40 14.62
C GLY A 181 -14.97 3.34 13.09
N THR A 182 -14.25 4.22 12.40
CA THR A 182 -14.15 4.17 10.92
C THR A 182 -12.68 4.27 10.52
N ALA A 183 -12.25 3.40 9.60
CA ALA A 183 -10.93 3.48 9.00
C ALA A 183 -10.95 4.47 7.82
N PRO A 184 -9.80 5.09 7.46
CA PRO A 184 -9.72 5.88 6.24
C PRO A 184 -10.04 5.02 5.01
N THR A 185 -11.15 5.32 4.34
CA THR A 185 -11.65 4.55 3.20
C THR A 185 -11.48 5.37 1.92
N PRO A 186 -10.56 4.97 1.02
CA PRO A 186 -10.42 5.62 -0.27
C PRO A 186 -11.70 5.49 -1.09
N SER A 187 -12.26 6.61 -1.55
CA SER A 187 -13.49 6.64 -2.36
C SER A 187 -13.24 6.55 -3.88
N ALA A 188 -12.01 6.78 -4.32
CA ALA A 188 -11.61 6.65 -5.73
C ALA A 188 -10.12 6.30 -5.86
N LEU A 189 -9.76 5.51 -6.87
CA LEU A 189 -8.39 5.49 -7.39
C LEU A 189 -8.22 6.77 -8.24
N PRO A 190 -7.20 7.62 -8.01
CA PRO A 190 -6.85 8.68 -8.95
C PRO A 190 -6.63 8.08 -10.34
N GLN A 191 -7.54 8.39 -11.25
CA GLN A 191 -7.37 8.13 -12.68
C GLN A 191 -6.28 9.07 -13.17
N SER A 192 -5.18 8.52 -13.68
CA SER A 192 -4.18 9.27 -14.47
C SER A 192 -4.64 9.46 -15.92
N LEU A 193 -5.93 9.77 -16.12
CA LEU A 193 -6.55 9.84 -17.43
C LEU A 193 -7.09 11.26 -17.66
N ASP A 194 -6.25 12.02 -18.35
CA ASP A 194 -6.62 13.04 -19.34
C ASP A 194 -7.61 14.13 -18.93
N GLU A 195 -7.08 15.19 -18.32
CA GLU A 195 -7.70 16.51 -18.37
C GLU A 195 -6.64 17.52 -18.85
N GLN A 196 -6.11 17.29 -20.06
CA GLN A 196 -5.67 18.42 -20.85
C GLN A 196 -6.90 19.21 -21.27
N LEU A 197 -7.01 20.43 -20.77
CA LEU A 197 -7.34 21.67 -21.48
C LEU A 197 -8.13 22.60 -20.56
N SER A 198 -7.44 23.58 -19.96
CA SER A 198 -7.97 24.95 -19.80
C SER A 198 -6.83 25.94 -19.47
N PRO A 199 -6.85 27.17 -20.01
CA PRO A 199 -5.67 28.03 -20.14
C PRO A 199 -5.37 28.85 -18.88
N LEU A 200 -4.07 28.98 -18.62
CA LEU A 200 -3.48 29.73 -17.51
C LEU A 200 -3.65 31.25 -17.73
N HIS A 201 -4.38 31.95 -16.85
CA HIS A 201 -4.28 33.40 -16.73
C HIS A 201 -3.08 33.76 -15.86
N SER A 202 -2.11 34.46 -16.46
CA SER A 202 -0.92 34.98 -15.82
C SER A 202 -1.24 36.23 -14.98
N SER A 203 -0.69 36.32 -13.77
CA SER A 203 -0.31 37.62 -13.22
C SER A 203 0.99 37.52 -12.42
N LYS A 204 1.75 38.61 -12.52
CA LYS A 204 3.19 38.77 -12.32
C LYS A 204 3.40 39.53 -11.02
N GLY A 205 4.41 39.17 -10.22
CA GLY A 205 4.85 39.99 -9.08
C GLY A 205 6.22 39.55 -8.54
N LYS A 206 7.18 40.47 -8.51
CA LYS A 206 8.62 40.29 -8.19
C LYS A 206 8.94 40.61 -6.71
N GLU A 207 9.68 39.73 -6.03
CA GLU A 207 10.96 39.86 -5.24
C GLU A 207 11.30 41.11 -4.34
N PRO A 208 12.32 41.11 -3.42
CA PRO A 208 13.27 40.05 -2.95
C PRO A 208 13.80 40.11 -1.45
N ILE A 209 14.81 39.26 -1.13
CA ILE A 209 15.98 39.34 -0.17
C ILE A 209 15.87 38.87 1.32
N VAL A 210 16.67 37.86 1.73
CA VAL A 210 17.88 37.87 2.63
C VAL A 210 18.21 36.45 3.13
N ASP A 211 19.48 36.07 2.96
CA ASP A 211 20.13 34.80 3.35
C ASP A 211 20.29 34.63 4.87
N THR A 212 20.17 33.39 5.38
CA THR A 212 20.94 32.94 6.56
C THR A 212 21.14 31.41 6.52
N ILE A 213 22.40 31.00 6.63
CA ILE A 213 22.89 29.61 6.62
C ILE A 213 22.70 28.97 8.00
N SER A 214 22.15 27.75 8.08
CA SER A 214 22.44 26.78 9.15
C SER A 214 21.96 25.36 8.83
N PRO A 215 22.58 24.30 9.42
CA PRO A 215 22.48 22.92 8.94
C PRO A 215 21.49 22.09 9.77
N SER A 216 20.58 21.33 9.16
CA SER A 216 19.90 20.24 9.91
C SER A 216 19.10 19.22 9.07
N ILE A 217 19.44 17.96 9.36
CA ILE A 217 18.56 16.86 9.79
C ILE A 217 17.63 16.22 8.74
N LEU A 218 17.80 14.90 8.65
CA LEU A 218 16.95 13.92 7.97
C LEU A 218 15.48 14.12 8.40
N ALA A 219 14.68 14.78 7.57
CA ALA A 219 13.27 15.03 7.87
C ALA A 219 12.45 13.73 7.73
N THR A 220 12.21 13.07 8.86
CA THR A 220 11.01 12.24 9.09
C THR A 220 9.78 13.15 8.92
N PRO A 221 8.71 12.72 8.21
CA PRO A 221 7.50 13.53 8.15
C PRO A 221 6.89 13.64 9.55
N VAL A 222 6.93 14.86 10.09
CA VAL A 222 6.27 15.25 11.33
C VAL A 222 4.77 15.25 11.06
N PHE A 223 4.06 14.34 11.71
CA PHE A 223 2.60 14.37 11.77
C PHE A 223 2.16 15.57 12.62
N SER A 224 1.21 16.36 12.11
CA SER A 224 0.56 17.46 12.84
C SER A 224 -0.05 16.99 14.17
N PRO A 225 -0.22 17.89 15.16
CA PRO A 225 -0.65 17.57 16.53
C PRO A 225 -2.14 17.22 16.56
N GLY A 226 -2.42 15.99 16.18
CA GLY A 226 -3.69 15.28 16.32
C GLY A 226 -3.43 13.78 16.21
N SER A 227 -2.25 13.34 16.66
CA SER A 227 -1.67 12.02 16.43
C SER A 227 -2.53 10.95 17.11
N ARG A 228 -3.54 10.45 16.39
CA ARG A 228 -4.16 9.18 16.73
C ARG A 228 -3.08 8.11 16.60
N GLU A 229 -2.86 7.38 17.68
CA GLU A 229 -1.89 6.29 17.73
C GLU A 229 -2.14 5.30 16.56
N PRO A 230 -1.10 4.90 15.82
CA PRO A 230 -1.24 3.97 14.71
C PRO A 230 -1.64 2.58 15.21
N LEU A 231 -2.39 1.85 14.38
CA LEU A 231 -2.85 0.50 14.73
C LEU A 231 -1.66 -0.47 14.75
N ALA A 232 -1.37 -1.00 15.94
CA ALA A 232 -0.40 -2.05 16.15
C ALA A 232 -1.08 -3.41 16.35
N LEU A 233 -0.67 -4.40 15.57
CA LEU A 233 -1.15 -5.79 15.60
C LEU A 233 0.01 -6.74 15.88
N LYS A 234 -0.30 -7.87 16.50
CA LYS A 234 0.65 -8.96 16.75
C LYS A 234 0.03 -10.29 16.34
N ASN A 235 0.84 -11.26 15.94
CA ASN A 235 0.32 -12.61 15.72
C ASN A 235 -0.21 -13.20 17.04
N LYS A 236 -1.24 -14.05 16.94
CA LYS A 236 -1.71 -14.84 18.08
C LYS A 236 -0.59 -15.75 18.55
N ALA A 237 -0.44 -15.89 19.87
CA ALA A 237 0.55 -16.80 20.45
C ALA A 237 0.27 -18.24 19.98
N PRO A 238 1.29 -18.97 19.52
CA PRO A 238 1.13 -20.36 19.10
C PRO A 238 0.70 -21.23 20.28
N ARG A 239 -0.02 -22.31 19.99
CA ARG A 239 -0.49 -23.27 21.00
C ARG A 239 0.03 -24.63 20.61
N TRP A 240 0.76 -25.26 21.53
CA TRP A 240 1.22 -26.62 21.34
C TRP A 240 0.05 -27.58 21.11
N HIS A 241 0.17 -28.42 20.08
CA HIS A 241 -0.81 -29.43 19.72
C HIS A 241 -0.26 -30.82 20.00
N GLU A 242 -0.67 -31.42 21.12
CA GLU A 242 -0.11 -32.70 21.61
C GLU A 242 -0.18 -33.83 20.57
N GLN A 243 -1.32 -34.01 19.91
CA GLN A 243 -1.49 -35.12 18.96
C GLN A 243 -0.63 -34.99 17.69
N LEU A 244 -0.30 -33.75 17.30
CA LEU A 244 0.46 -33.45 16.08
C LEU A 244 1.94 -33.16 16.40
N GLN A 245 2.29 -33.08 17.68
CA GLN A 245 3.63 -32.75 18.18
C GLN A 245 4.22 -31.50 17.49
N CYS A 246 3.39 -30.45 17.37
CA CYS A 246 3.76 -29.19 16.72
C CYS A 246 3.20 -27.96 17.46
N TRP A 247 3.80 -26.79 17.22
CA TRP A 247 3.38 -25.47 17.73
C TRP A 247 2.30 -24.80 16.91
#